data_AF-A0A8D8FC29-F1
#
_entry.id   AF-A0A8D8FC29-F1
#
_cell.length_a   1.000
_cell.length_b   1.000
_cell.length_c   1.000
_cell.angle_alpha   90.00
_cell.angle_beta   90.00
_cell.angle_gamma   90.00
#
_symmetry.space_group_name_H-M   'P 1'
#
loop_
_entity.id
_entity.type
_entity.pdbx_description
1 polymer ?
#
loop_
_entity_poly.entity_id
_entity_poly.type
_entity_poly.pdbx_seq_one_letter_code
_entity_poly.pdbx_strand_id
1 'polypeptide(L)'
;MAFQEQYFKHKDGQYEPALASDRPKKRKSTPFSYDRFEKQVKFVLVEVVPKLVKFLAMCTQFYVVNFVRMFLPAQQKSIRGQVVLVTGGANGLGKALCERFAKEGCSVAVADIDLISAQKTA
;
A
#
# COMPACT_ATOMS: atom_id res chain seq x y z
N MET A 1 34.23 -65.26 -14.09
CA MET A 1 34.55 -64.66 -12.77
C MET A 1 33.68 -63.43 -12.61
N ALA A 2 32.66 -63.47 -11.75
CA ALA A 2 31.83 -62.32 -11.42
C ALA A 2 32.30 -61.79 -10.06
N PHE A 3 32.71 -60.53 -10.01
CA PHE A 3 33.19 -59.88 -8.80
C PHE A 3 31.97 -59.59 -7.91
N GLN A 4 31.83 -60.33 -6.81
CA GLN A 4 30.71 -60.17 -5.88
C GLN A 4 31.05 -59.03 -4.93
N GLU A 5 30.51 -57.84 -5.15
CA GLU A 5 30.69 -56.70 -4.24
C GLU A 5 30.10 -57.02 -2.87
N GLN A 6 30.95 -57.17 -1.86
CA GLN A 6 30.58 -57.50 -0.49
C GLN A 6 30.31 -56.19 0.28
N TYR A 7 29.06 -55.98 0.66
CA TYR A 7 28.65 -54.81 1.45
C TYR A 7 28.88 -55.07 2.94
N PHE A 8 29.18 -54.03 3.71
CA PHE A 8 29.36 -54.09 5.16
C PHE A 8 28.35 -53.18 5.85
N LYS A 9 27.80 -53.64 6.99
CA LYS A 9 26.90 -52.89 7.86
C LYS A 9 27.69 -52.50 9.11
N HIS A 10 27.54 -51.25 9.53
CA HIS A 10 28.16 -50.76 10.75
C HIS A 10 27.19 -50.93 11.92
N LYS A 11 27.59 -51.71 12.94
CA LYS A 11 26.82 -51.95 14.15
C LYS A 11 27.75 -51.85 15.34
N ASP A 12 27.40 -51.01 16.32
CA ASP A 12 28.13 -50.86 17.59
C ASP A 12 29.66 -50.64 17.46
N GLY A 13 30.08 -49.90 16.42
CA GLY A 13 31.48 -49.56 16.18
C GLY A 13 32.28 -50.58 15.36
N GLN A 14 31.67 -51.67 14.91
CA GLN A 14 32.32 -52.69 14.08
C GLN A 14 31.60 -52.89 12.74
N TYR A 15 32.38 -53.28 11.72
CA TYR A 15 31.88 -53.58 10.38
C TYR A 15 31.67 -55.09 10.22
N GLU A 16 30.43 -55.49 10.01
CA GLU A 16 30.05 -56.88 9.73
C GLU A 16 29.55 -57.00 8.28
N PRO A 17 29.79 -58.13 7.59
CA PRO A 17 29.32 -58.32 6.22
C PRO A 17 27.79 -58.33 6.17
N ALA A 18 27.20 -57.49 5.31
CA ALA A 18 25.76 -57.33 5.17
C ALA A 18 25.16 -58.47 4.33
N LEU A 19 24.11 -59.09 4.84
CA LEU A 19 23.36 -60.12 4.11
C LEU A 19 22.39 -59.46 3.11
N ALA A 20 22.02 -60.16 2.04
CA ALA A 20 21.07 -59.64 1.05
C ALA A 20 19.70 -59.24 1.66
N SER A 21 19.32 -59.86 2.78
CA SER A 21 18.14 -59.53 3.58
C SER A 21 18.22 -58.19 4.31
N ASP A 22 19.43 -57.68 4.58
CA ASP A 22 19.65 -56.37 5.19
C ASP A 22 19.48 -55.22 4.21
N ARG A 23 19.22 -55.52 2.92
CA ARG A 23 19.02 -54.48 1.91
C ARG A 23 17.81 -53.62 2.31
N PRO A 24 17.97 -52.30 2.46
CA PRO A 24 16.85 -51.44 2.77
C PRO A 24 15.80 -51.59 1.68
N LYS A 25 14.58 -51.98 2.07
CA LYS A 25 13.47 -52.16 1.12
C LYS A 25 13.28 -50.85 0.38
N LYS A 26 13.30 -50.89 -0.97
CA LYS A 26 13.03 -49.70 -1.80
C LYS A 26 11.72 -49.06 -1.32
N ARG A 27 11.82 -47.82 -0.86
CA ARG A 27 10.67 -47.06 -0.36
C ARG A 27 9.68 -46.92 -1.51
N LYS A 28 8.50 -47.53 -1.39
CA LYS A 28 7.45 -47.43 -2.40
C LYS A 28 7.01 -45.97 -2.47
N SER A 29 7.10 -45.36 -3.65
CA SER A 29 6.54 -44.03 -3.90
C SER A 29 5.03 -44.11 -3.72
N THR A 30 4.47 -43.40 -2.75
CA THR A 30 3.01 -43.31 -2.59
C THR A 30 2.41 -42.52 -3.77
N PRO A 31 1.27 -42.94 -4.33
CA PRO A 31 0.64 -42.23 -5.43
C PRO A 31 0.20 -40.81 -5.02
N PHE A 32 0.21 -39.88 -5.98
CA PHE A 32 -0.26 -38.51 -5.80
C PHE A 32 -1.74 -38.51 -5.37
N SER A 33 -2.05 -37.91 -4.21
CA SER A 33 -3.38 -37.95 -3.60
C SER A 33 -4.22 -36.73 -4.01
N TYR A 34 -5.33 -36.99 -4.71
CA TYR A 34 -6.33 -35.99 -5.12
C TYR A 34 -6.94 -35.22 -3.93
N ASP A 35 -7.01 -35.84 -2.74
CA ASP A 35 -7.60 -35.22 -1.55
C ASP A 35 -6.82 -33.97 -1.08
N ARG A 36 -5.52 -33.90 -1.38
CA ARG A 36 -4.69 -32.71 -1.13
C ARG A 36 -5.00 -31.60 -2.13
N PHE A 37 -5.18 -31.97 -3.40
CA PHE A 37 -5.46 -31.02 -4.47
C PHE A 37 -6.83 -30.38 -4.29
N GLU A 38 -7.85 -31.15 -3.91
CA GLU A 38 -9.17 -30.60 -3.62
C GLU A 38 -9.17 -29.58 -2.47
N LYS A 39 -8.39 -29.83 -1.41
CA LYS A 39 -8.27 -28.89 -0.29
C LYS A 39 -7.61 -27.58 -0.73
N GLN A 40 -6.60 -27.66 -1.59
CA GLN A 40 -5.95 -26.49 -2.18
C GLN A 40 -6.91 -25.72 -3.09
N VAL A 41 -7.66 -26.43 -3.95
CA VAL A 41 -8.65 -25.81 -4.85
C VAL A 41 -9.79 -25.17 -4.06
N LYS A 42 -10.33 -25.85 -3.05
CA LYS A 42 -11.38 -25.31 -2.16
C LYS A 42 -10.88 -24.09 -1.39
N PHE A 43 -9.65 -24.12 -0.89
CA PHE A 43 -9.03 -22.95 -0.26
C PHE A 43 -8.93 -21.78 -1.24
N VAL A 44 -8.43 -22.00 -2.46
CA VAL A 44 -8.35 -20.93 -3.46
C VAL A 44 -9.73 -20.38 -3.82
N LEU A 45 -10.70 -21.25 -4.06
CA LEU A 45 -12.05 -20.84 -4.45
C LEU A 45 -12.80 -20.11 -3.33
N VAL A 46 -12.68 -20.56 -2.09
CA VAL A 46 -13.44 -20.01 -0.95
C VAL A 46 -12.73 -18.83 -0.28
N GLU A 47 -11.40 -18.79 -0.30
CA GLU A 47 -10.64 -17.73 0.38
C GLU A 47 -10.08 -16.69 -0.58
N VAL A 48 -9.55 -17.10 -1.73
CA VAL A 48 -8.80 -16.19 -2.62
C VAL A 48 -9.76 -15.45 -3.55
N VAL A 49 -10.72 -16.15 -4.16
CA VAL A 49 -11.69 -15.55 -5.08
C VAL A 49 -12.50 -14.42 -4.43
N PRO A 50 -13.16 -14.60 -3.27
CA PRO A 50 -13.94 -13.52 -2.68
C PRO A 50 -13.08 -12.34 -2.22
N LYS A 51 -11.82 -12.57 -1.81
CA LYS A 51 -10.88 -11.47 -1.50
C LYS A 51 -10.54 -10.67 -2.75
N LEU A 52 -10.32 -11.34 -3.88
CA LEU A 52 -10.07 -10.68 -5.16
C LEU A 52 -11.29 -9.90 -5.65
N VAL A 53 -12.49 -10.49 -5.57
CA VAL A 53 -13.75 -9.81 -5.93
C VAL A 53 -13.95 -8.56 -5.07
N LYS A 54 -13.74 -8.68 -3.75
CA LYS A 54 -13.82 -7.54 -2.83
C LYS A 54 -12.78 -6.46 -3.16
N PHE A 55 -11.55 -6.86 -3.49
CA PHE A 55 -10.49 -5.93 -3.91
C PHE A 55 -10.89 -5.16 -5.18
N LEU A 56 -11.36 -5.86 -6.21
CA LEU A 56 -11.84 -5.24 -7.45
C LEU A 56 -13.03 -4.30 -7.19
N ALA A 57 -13.99 -4.70 -6.36
CA ALA A 57 -15.11 -3.85 -5.98
C ALA A 57 -14.66 -2.57 -5.23
N MET A 58 -13.69 -2.69 -4.31
CA MET A 58 -13.09 -1.53 -3.63
C MET A 58 -12.34 -0.61 -4.60
N CYS A 59 -11.60 -1.18 -5.56
CA CYS A 59 -10.94 -0.41 -6.62
C CYS A 59 -11.96 0.37 -7.45
N THR A 60 -13.05 -0.28 -7.86
CA THR A 60 -14.14 0.36 -8.60
C THR A 60 -14.70 1.55 -7.84
N GLN A 61 -14.95 1.42 -6.54
CA GLN A 61 -15.44 2.52 -5.70
C GLN A 61 -14.46 3.70 -5.63
N PHE A 62 -13.15 3.43 -5.59
CA PHE A 62 -12.12 4.47 -5.61
C PHE A 62 -12.08 5.22 -6.96
N TYR A 63 -12.13 4.49 -8.07
CA TYR A 63 -12.13 5.09 -9.42
C TYR A 63 -13.40 5.89 -9.68
N VAL A 64 -14.58 5.38 -9.28
CA VAL A 64 -15.85 6.09 -9.42
C VAL A 64 -15.85 7.37 -8.59
N VAL A 65 -15.41 7.35 -7.33
CA VAL A 65 -15.36 8.56 -6.49
C VAL A 65 -14.38 9.59 -7.07
N ASN A 66 -13.21 9.17 -7.55
CA ASN A 66 -12.24 10.08 -8.17
C ASN A 66 -12.75 10.64 -9.50
N PHE A 67 -13.41 9.82 -10.32
CA PHE A 67 -14.03 10.25 -11.57
C PHE A 67 -15.16 11.26 -11.29
N VAL A 68 -16.04 10.97 -10.34
CA VAL A 68 -17.11 11.89 -9.92
C VAL A 68 -16.52 13.19 -9.36
N ARG A 69 -15.49 13.12 -8.50
CA ARG A 69 -14.76 14.30 -8.00
C ARG A 69 -14.06 15.10 -9.09
N MET A 70 -13.71 14.49 -10.23
CA MET A 70 -13.16 15.19 -11.39
C MET A 70 -14.22 16.09 -12.05
N PHE A 71 -15.49 15.71 -12.00
CA PHE A 71 -16.60 16.47 -12.59
C PHE A 71 -17.37 17.36 -11.60
N LEU A 72 -17.32 17.09 -10.29
CA LEU A 72 -17.89 18.02 -9.31
C LEU A 72 -16.91 19.14 -8.97
N PRO A 73 -17.33 20.42 -9.05
CA PRO A 73 -16.48 21.52 -8.62
C PRO A 73 -16.15 21.37 -7.14
N ALA A 74 -14.86 21.40 -6.81
CA ALA A 74 -14.42 21.43 -5.43
C ALA A 74 -15.03 22.68 -4.75
N GLN A 75 -15.74 22.47 -3.65
CA GLN A 75 -16.28 23.57 -2.86
C GLN A 75 -15.12 24.46 -2.40
N GLN A 76 -15.11 25.71 -2.86
CA GLN A 76 -14.13 26.71 -2.45
C GLN A 76 -14.30 26.94 -0.95
N LYS A 77 -13.21 26.81 -0.18
CA LYS A 77 -13.25 27.14 1.24
C LYS A 77 -13.48 28.64 1.38
N SER A 78 -14.50 29.02 2.16
CA SER A 78 -14.72 30.43 2.46
C SER A 78 -13.66 30.94 3.43
N ILE A 79 -13.11 32.11 3.13
CA ILE A 79 -12.17 32.83 4.00
C ILE A 79 -12.84 33.98 4.76
N ARG A 80 -14.16 34.13 4.63
CA ARG A 80 -14.91 35.20 5.29
C ARG A 80 -14.78 35.12 6.81
N GLY A 81 -14.53 36.26 7.45
CA GLY A 81 -14.35 36.37 8.90
C GLY A 81 -13.00 35.89 9.42
N GLN A 82 -12.08 35.49 8.54
CA GLN A 82 -10.72 35.13 8.94
C GLN A 82 -9.83 36.37 9.11
N VAL A 83 -8.78 36.22 9.92
CA VAL A 83 -7.74 37.25 10.09
C VAL A 83 -6.57 36.97 9.15
N VAL A 84 -6.14 37.98 8.40
CA VAL A 84 -5.07 37.86 7.39
C VAL A 84 -3.99 38.91 7.65
N LEU A 85 -2.72 38.48 7.76
CA LEU A 85 -1.56 39.36 7.81
C LEU A 85 -0.92 39.43 6.43
N VAL A 86 -0.75 40.63 5.88
CA VAL A 86 -0.08 40.85 4.59
C VAL A 86 1.17 41.69 4.82
N THR A 87 2.34 41.10 4.57
CA THR A 87 3.62 41.81 4.53
C THR A 87 3.84 42.45 3.15
N GLY A 88 4.51 43.60 3.10
CA GLY A 88 4.66 44.34 1.84
C GLY A 88 3.33 44.93 1.34
N GLY A 89 2.38 45.14 2.26
CA GLY A 89 1.00 45.50 1.93
C GLY A 89 0.77 46.95 1.51
N ALA A 90 1.81 47.80 1.53
CA ALA A 90 1.65 49.22 1.21
C ALA A 90 1.40 49.49 -0.27
N ASN A 91 1.91 48.67 -1.18
CA ASN A 91 1.92 48.92 -2.62
C ASN A 91 1.84 47.62 -3.45
N GLY A 92 1.67 47.77 -4.77
CA GLY A 92 1.76 46.67 -5.74
C GLY A 92 0.84 45.49 -5.44
N LEU A 93 1.40 44.29 -5.48
CA LEU A 93 0.66 43.05 -5.23
C LEU A 93 0.15 42.94 -3.79
N GLY A 94 0.96 43.36 -2.81
CA GLY A 94 0.57 43.30 -1.39
C GLY A 94 -0.68 44.13 -1.13
N LYS A 95 -0.72 45.36 -1.66
CA LYS A 95 -1.92 46.20 -1.60
C LYS A 95 -3.14 45.54 -2.26
N ALA A 96 -2.97 45.00 -3.47
CA ALA A 96 -4.07 44.32 -4.17
C ALA A 96 -4.60 43.09 -3.40
N LEU A 97 -3.72 42.36 -2.70
CA LEU A 97 -4.11 41.26 -1.83
C LEU A 97 -4.90 41.75 -0.61
N CYS A 98 -4.44 42.81 0.06
CA CYS A 98 -5.18 43.43 1.17
C CYS A 98 -6.60 43.78 0.75
N GLU A 99 -6.75 44.49 -0.38
CA GLU A 99 -8.04 44.89 -0.92
C GLU A 99 -8.91 43.67 -1.27
N ARG A 100 -8.32 42.61 -1.84
CA ARG A 100 -9.07 41.40 -2.18
C ARG A 100 -9.54 40.67 -0.94
N PHE A 101 -8.69 40.46 0.06
CA PHE A 101 -9.07 39.80 1.30
C PHE A 101 -10.14 40.58 2.08
N ALA A 102 -10.02 41.91 2.11
CA ALA A 102 -11.05 42.77 2.70
C ALA A 102 -12.40 42.63 1.96
N LYS A 103 -12.41 42.59 0.62
CA LYS A 103 -13.63 42.36 -0.19
C LYS A 103 -14.25 40.97 0.05
N GLU A 104 -13.43 39.96 0.31
CA GLU A 104 -13.90 38.61 0.70
C GLU A 104 -14.38 38.54 2.17
N GLY A 105 -14.31 39.66 2.91
CA GLY A 105 -14.82 39.80 4.28
C GLY A 105 -13.84 39.35 5.36
N CYS A 106 -12.54 39.39 5.10
CA CYS A 106 -11.49 39.12 6.09
C CYS A 106 -11.15 40.39 6.89
N SER A 107 -10.66 40.21 8.12
CA SER A 107 -9.96 41.25 8.86
C SER A 107 -8.48 41.25 8.47
N VAL A 108 -8.00 42.32 7.84
CA VAL A 108 -6.65 42.37 7.28
C VAL A 108 -5.75 43.26 8.12
N ALA A 109 -4.56 42.75 8.48
CA ALA A 109 -3.46 43.51 9.05
C ALA A 109 -2.43 43.81 7.96
N VAL A 110 -2.21 45.09 7.67
CA VAL A 110 -1.23 45.55 6.68
C VAL A 110 0.10 45.81 7.37
N ALA A 111 1.14 45.06 7.02
CA ALA A 111 2.48 45.21 7.55
C ALA A 111 3.45 45.65 6.44
N ASP A 112 4.03 46.84 6.60
CA ASP A 112 5.02 47.37 5.67
C ASP A 112 5.98 48.30 6.42
N ILE A 113 7.16 48.51 5.84
CA ILE A 113 8.13 49.49 6.32
C ILE A 113 7.68 50.92 5.99
N ASP A 114 6.97 51.10 4.87
CA ASP A 114 6.33 52.38 4.55
C ASP A 114 4.98 52.50 5.27
N LEU A 115 5.03 53.04 6.48
CA LEU A 115 3.86 53.23 7.33
C LEU A 115 2.81 54.15 6.68
N ILE A 116 3.22 55.17 5.93
CA ILE A 116 2.29 56.14 5.32
C ILE A 116 1.45 55.43 4.25
N SER A 117 2.10 54.64 3.40
CA SER A 117 1.42 53.91 2.34
C SER A 117 0.65 52.70 2.87
N ALA A 118 1.13 52.05 3.94
CA ALA A 118 0.39 51.00 4.64
C ALA A 118 -0.92 51.55 5.26
N GLN A 119 -0.87 52.70 5.92
CA GLN A 119 -2.03 53.36 6.51
C GLN A 119 -3.09 53.76 5.46
N LYS A 120 -2.67 54.06 4.23
CA LYS A 120 -3.60 54.34 3.12
C LYS A 120 -4.31 53.09 2.60
N THR A 121 -3.75 51.91 2.87
CA THR A 121 -4.28 50.63 2.39
C THR A 121 -5.17 49.94 3.43
N ALA A 122 -4.88 50.15 4.72
CA ALA A 122 -5.67 49.65 5.85
C ALA A 122 -7.01 50.39 6.01
#